data_AF-A0A9D0XTU4-F1
#
_entry.id   AF-A0A9D0XTU4-F1
#
_cell.length_a   1.000
_cell.length_b   1.000
_cell.length_c   1.000
_cell.angle_alpha   90.00
_cell.angle_beta   90.00
_cell.angle_gamma   90.00
#
_symmetry.space_group_name_H-M   'P 1'
#
loop_
_entity.id
_entity.type
_entity.pdbx_description
1 polymer ?
#
loop_
_entity_poly.entity_id
_entity_poly.type
_entity_poly.pdbx_seq_one_letter_code
_entity_poly.pdbx_strand_id
1 'polypeptide(L)' 'VGLAVAHGIKTGEDLSEMSLETLQGFCDKITDDIFDVLTLEGSVAARDHLGGTAPNQVRAAVTRAKAYIETL' A
#
# COMPACT_ATOMS: atom_id res chain seq x y z
N VAL A 1 -5.57 7.45 11.01
CA VAL A 1 -4.68 6.27 11.20
C VAL A 1 -4.60 5.85 12.65
N GLY A 2 -3.99 6.62 13.57
CA GLY A 2 -3.75 6.15 14.95
C GLY A 2 -4.99 5.66 15.72
N LEU A 3 -6.14 6.31 15.56
CA LEU A 3 -7.41 5.88 16.19
C LEU A 3 -7.89 4.51 15.69
N ALA A 4 -7.80 4.26 14.38
CA ALA A 4 -8.18 2.98 13.79
C ALA A 4 -7.25 1.86 14.27
N VAL A 5 -5.93 2.13 14.37
CA VAL A 5 -4.97 1.16 14.94
C VAL A 5 -5.29 0.85 16.40
N ALA A 6 -5.59 1.86 17.22
CA ALA A 6 -5.97 1.65 18.61
C ALA A 6 -7.28 0.85 18.75
N HIS A 7 -8.23 1.04 17.84
CA HIS A 7 -9.45 0.24 17.76
C HIS A 7 -9.14 -1.22 17.44
N GLY A 8 -8.35 -1.49 16.40
CA GLY A 8 -7.96 -2.85 16.01
C GLY A 8 -7.25 -3.62 17.12
N ILE A 9 -6.35 -2.95 17.87
CA ILE A 9 -5.71 -3.56 19.06
C ILE A 9 -6.76 -3.94 20.12
N LYS A 10 -7.78 -3.09 20.32
CA LYS A 10 -8.83 -3.33 21.32
C LYS A 10 -9.79 -4.45 20.90
N THR A 11 -10.10 -4.57 19.62
CA THR A 11 -11.06 -5.55 19.07
C THR A 11 -10.39 -6.84 18.60
N GLY A 12 -9.07 -6.85 18.44
CA GLY A 12 -8.33 -7.98 17.88
C GLY A 12 -8.42 -8.09 16.35
N GLU A 13 -8.74 -6.99 15.67
CA GLU A 13 -8.92 -6.91 14.22
C GLU A 13 -7.74 -6.18 13.56
N ASP A 14 -7.28 -6.68 12.41
CA ASP A 14 -6.41 -5.94 11.51
C ASP A 14 -7.19 -4.81 10.81
N LEU A 15 -6.49 -3.78 10.31
CA LEU A 15 -7.11 -2.69 9.55
C LEU A 15 -7.87 -3.20 8.31
N SER A 16 -7.33 -4.24 7.67
CA SER A 16 -7.93 -4.88 6.49
C SER A 16 -9.21 -5.67 6.79
N GLU A 17 -9.45 -6.01 8.06
CA GLU A 17 -10.62 -6.76 8.50
C GLU A 17 -11.78 -5.85 8.95
N MET A 18 -11.49 -4.55 9.17
CA MET A 18 -12.51 -3.57 9.58
C MET A 18 -13.49 -3.27 8.45
N SER A 19 -14.77 -3.15 8.77
CA SER A 19 -15.77 -2.71 7.80
C SER A 19 -15.53 -1.26 7.36
N LEU A 20 -16.00 -0.92 6.16
CA LEU A 20 -15.94 0.45 5.65
C LEU A 20 -16.64 1.43 6.60
N GLU A 21 -17.78 1.03 7.19
CA GLU A 21 -18.51 1.83 8.17
C GLU A 21 -17.66 2.12 9.41
N THR A 22 -16.97 1.12 9.96
CA THR A 22 -16.05 1.29 11.08
C THR A 22 -14.93 2.26 10.73
N LEU A 23 -14.31 2.11 9.54
CA LEU A 23 -13.26 3.01 9.08
C LEU A 23 -13.78 4.44 8.88
N GLN A 24 -14.96 4.60 8.29
CA GLN A 24 -15.63 5.90 8.11
C GLN A 24 -16.01 6.57 9.43
N GLY A 25 -16.25 5.80 10.49
CA GLY A 25 -16.39 6.31 11.86
C GLY A 25 -15.17 7.10 12.36
N PHE A 26 -13.98 6.90 11.78
CA PHE A 26 -12.77 7.69 12.06
C PHE A 26 -12.54 8.83 11.07
N CYS A 27 -12.97 8.67 9.81
CA CYS A 27 -12.89 9.70 8.78
C CYS A 27 -13.85 9.38 7.62
N ASP A 28 -14.79 10.28 7.39
CA ASP A 28 -15.80 10.22 6.31
C ASP A 28 -15.23 10.20 4.89
N LYS A 29 -13.97 10.62 4.70
CA LYS A 29 -13.27 10.58 3.40
C LYS A 29 -12.74 9.20 3.04
N ILE A 30 -12.80 8.22 3.94
CA ILE A 30 -12.41 6.85 3.61
C ILE A 30 -13.49 6.24 2.72
N THR A 31 -13.07 5.80 1.55
CA THR A 31 -13.93 5.15 0.55
C THR A 31 -13.50 3.70 0.36
N ASP A 32 -14.28 2.95 -0.42
CA ASP A 32 -14.10 1.51 -0.63
C ASP A 32 -12.73 1.15 -1.26
N ASP A 33 -12.11 2.10 -1.96
CA ASP A 33 -10.75 2.00 -2.52
C ASP A 33 -9.65 1.80 -1.46
N ILE A 34 -9.95 2.01 -0.17
CA ILE A 34 -9.01 1.74 0.91
C ILE A 34 -8.60 0.26 0.96
N PHE A 35 -9.49 -0.66 0.61
CA PHE A 35 -9.23 -2.09 0.65
C PHE A 35 -8.25 -2.53 -0.44
N ASP A 36 -8.12 -1.76 -1.52
CA ASP A 36 -7.12 -2.04 -2.55
C ASP A 36 -5.69 -1.86 -2.01
N VAL A 37 -5.49 -0.95 -1.05
CA VAL A 37 -4.16 -0.63 -0.48
C VAL A 37 -3.89 -1.24 0.88
N LEU A 38 -4.92 -1.70 1.60
CA LEU A 38 -4.80 -2.48 2.85
C LEU A 38 -4.50 -3.98 2.58
N THR A 39 -3.70 -4.25 1.55
CA THR A 39 -3.17 -5.58 1.22
C THR A 39 -1.66 -5.49 1.08
N LEU A 40 -0.97 -6.63 1.16
CA LEU A 40 0.48 -6.65 0.93
C LEU A 40 0.81 -6.19 -0.49
N GLU A 41 0.08 -6.73 -1.47
CA GLU A 41 0.23 -6.43 -2.90
C GLU A 41 -0.09 -4.96 -3.19
N GLY A 42 -1.18 -4.43 -2.63
CA GLY A 42 -1.59 -3.05 -2.75
C GLY A 42 -0.58 -2.08 -2.16
N SER A 43 -0.08 -2.37 -0.96
CA SER A 43 0.95 -1.58 -0.28
C SER A 43 2.25 -1.49 -1.08
N VAL A 44 2.68 -2.61 -1.68
CA VAL A 44 3.88 -2.66 -2.54
C VAL A 44 3.63 -1.93 -3.86
N ALA A 45 2.48 -2.14 -4.50
CA ALA A 45 2.10 -1.52 -5.76
C ALA A 45 1.92 0.01 -5.66
N ALA A 46 1.46 0.52 -4.52
CA ALA A 46 1.26 1.95 -4.29
C ALA A 46 2.57 2.77 -4.32
N ARG A 47 3.73 2.13 -4.16
CA ARG A 47 5.05 2.78 -4.28
C ARG A 47 5.49 2.86 -5.74
N ASP A 48 4.63 3.38 -6.61
CA ASP A 48 4.84 3.53 -8.06
C ASP A 48 5.42 4.91 -8.41
N HIS A 49 6.58 5.22 -7.85
CA HIS A 49 7.39 6.37 -8.23
C HIS A 49 8.78 5.88 -8.65
N LEU A 50 9.58 6.75 -9.28
CA LEU A 50 10.96 6.39 -9.63
C LEU A 50 11.72 5.89 -8.38
N GLY A 51 12.28 4.70 -8.47
CA GLY A 51 12.99 4.04 -7.36
C GLY A 51 12.09 3.37 -6.31
N GLY A 52 10.77 3.37 -6.50
CA GLY A 52 9.82 2.71 -5.61
C GLY A 52 9.74 1.19 -5.80
N THR A 53 8.97 0.54 -4.93
CA THR A 53 8.87 -0.94 -4.84
C THR A 53 7.78 -1.53 -5.73
N ALA A 54 7.01 -0.71 -6.45
CA ALA A 54 5.98 -1.23 -7.35
C ALA A 54 6.60 -2.18 -8.41
N PRO A 55 5.94 -3.30 -8.77
CA PRO A 55 6.53 -4.30 -9.66
C PRO A 55 6.97 -3.74 -11.03
N ASN A 56 6.25 -2.76 -11.56
CA ASN A 56 6.63 -2.04 -12.79
C ASN A 56 7.91 -1.20 -12.59
N GLN A 57 8.06 -0.51 -11.46
CA GLN A 57 9.27 0.25 -11.11
C GLN A 57 10.49 -0.67 -10.93
N VAL A 58 10.30 -1.82 -10.29
CA VAL A 58 11.35 -2.84 -10.14
C VAL A 58 11.79 -3.37 -11.51
N ARG A 59 10.84 -3.72 -12.39
CA ARG A 59 11.17 -4.13 -13.78
C ARG A 59 11.91 -3.04 -14.54
N ALA A 60 11.46 -1.78 -14.44
CA ALA A 60 12.12 -0.65 -15.09
C ALA A 60 13.54 -0.42 -14.54
N ALA A 61 13.76 -0.59 -13.24
CA ALA A 61 15.08 -0.53 -12.62
C ALA A 61 16.02 -1.62 -13.13
N VAL A 62 15.53 -2.86 -13.26
CA VAL A 62 16.30 -3.97 -13.87
C VAL A 62 16.71 -3.64 -15.30
N THR A 63 15.79 -3.10 -16.12
CA THR A 63 16.10 -2.71 -17.50
C THR A 63 17.20 -1.62 -17.55
N ARG A 64 17.10 -0.58 -16.72
CA ARG A 64 18.11 0.49 -16.65
C ARG A 64 19.47 -0.06 -16.21
N ALA A 65 19.50 -0.96 -15.22
CA ALA A 65 20.73 -1.58 -14.74
C ALA A 65 21.40 -2.43 -15.81
N LYS A 66 20.63 -3.21 -16.58
CA LYS A 66 21.15 -4.00 -17.71
C LYS A 66 21.79 -3.10 -18.77
N ALA A 67 21.08 -2.05 -19.19
CA ALA A 67 21.62 -1.11 -20.16
C ALA A 67 22.90 -0.42 -19.66
N TYR A 68 22.97 -0.07 -18.37
CA TYR A 68 24.19 0.50 -17.78
C TYR A 68 25.37 -0.47 -17.85
N ILE A 69 25.17 -1.75 -17.52
CA ILE A 69 26.22 -2.77 -17.59
C ILE A 69 26.70 -2.98 -19.03
N GLU A 70 25.83 -2.92 -20.02
CA GLU A 70 26.20 -3.04 -21.45
C GLU A 70 27.06 -1.87 -21.95
N THR A 71 27.08 -0.74 -21.24
CA THR A 71 27.92 0.43 -21.58
C THR A 71 29.28 0.46 -20.89
N LEU A 72 29.57 -0.52 -20.02
CA LEU A 72 30.87 -0.72 -19.38
C LEU A 72 31.80 -1.55 -20.28
#